data_AF-A0A9D5J6Q1-F1
#
_entry.id   AF-A0A9D5J6Q1-F1
#
_cell.length_a   1.000
_cell.length_b   1.000
_cell.length_c   1.000
_cell.angle_alpha   90.00
_cell.angle_beta   90.00
_cell.angle_gamma   90.00
#
_symmetry.space_group_name_H-M   'P 1'
#
loop_
_entity.id
_entity.type
_entity.pdbx_description
1 polymer ?
#
loop_
_entity_poly.entity_id
_entity_poly.type
_entity_poly.pdbx_seq_one_letter_code
_entity_poly.pdbx_strand_id
1 'polypeptide(L)'
;MKRTKRLIFAAAGGLLVACWLATTAGVAVTARANVPAPLADIASNDNTAGAGLLNHGTLHIALVARRGLWYPDGPGTIGLPIEAFGEAGRPLRIPGPLVRAPLGTHVVASIRNDLTHDLTVRGLAAPAHALTTVLRVPRGATRRVEFDLDRAGAFGYYGSDKGETIDGRIFADAELSGAIVVEAPHVPRVDHVFVLGLYAPVKLKDGTPNFLYFLETINGRAFPATERLAYERGRTVRWAVFNASAMLHPMHLHGFYFRVDRPDAYDEVTHPFYPGDADELSWTADRAGDWMFHCHIDDHITRHAPLRDMLAGKGDPQLTVAKRFHLPNQPMGGMVIALKVVPRPGDRAPIAVASARRLALDITSRDVPSGRFGLSHNSFTLTDGDRTVPATGSLGPPIVLTQGRPVAIAVTNRMDEATSVHWHGIALQDSYYDGGAGMGMSMDGHMPPAIEPGHTFVARFVPPDAGTFTYHSHMDDGWQLAGGLVGPLIVLPPGQHFDAQRDHIVMISESSEKPAGPPLAIDGALSPPPLAATAGVPQRLRFADLTLGGENLVVSLSDGSRVLDWTPIAKDGRDLPARLQHPAIAIHALTIGETRDFRFTPAQAGTLTLAVYDLDNNHALVASQQIQVSAP
;
A
#
# COMPACT_ATOMS: atom_id res chain seq x y z
N MET A 1 -29.63 69.53 6.19
CA MET A 1 -29.83 68.14 5.70
C MET A 1 -29.45 67.19 6.83
N LYS A 2 -30.43 66.89 7.67
CA LYS A 2 -30.25 66.31 9.00
C LYS A 2 -31.61 65.78 9.46
N ARG A 3 -31.55 64.75 10.31
CA ARG A 3 -32.39 64.49 11.49
C ARG A 3 -33.49 63.40 11.44
N THR A 4 -33.13 62.27 12.07
CA THR A 4 -33.70 61.64 13.30
C THR A 4 -35.12 61.07 13.36
N LYS A 5 -35.19 60.03 14.22
CA LYS A 5 -36.30 59.61 15.13
C LYS A 5 -37.46 58.89 14.45
N ARG A 6 -38.27 58.05 15.11
CA ARG A 6 -38.30 57.20 16.32
C ARG A 6 -39.68 56.51 16.23
N LEU A 7 -39.78 55.24 16.64
CA LEU A 7 -40.82 54.68 17.53
C LEU A 7 -42.31 55.12 17.42
N ILE A 8 -43.22 54.11 17.42
CA ILE A 8 -44.45 53.96 18.26
C ILE A 8 -45.87 53.92 17.60
N PHE A 9 -46.67 52.96 18.11
CA PHE A 9 -48.15 52.72 18.14
C PHE A 9 -48.90 52.54 16.80
N ALA A 10 -49.63 51.44 16.53
CA ALA A 10 -50.73 50.72 17.19
C ALA A 10 -52.13 51.19 16.80
N ALA A 11 -53.03 50.20 16.66
CA ALA A 11 -54.49 50.26 16.57
C ALA A 11 -55.06 50.89 15.28
N ALA A 12 -56.25 50.59 14.80
CA ALA A 12 -57.22 49.52 14.95
C ALA A 12 -58.32 49.85 13.91
N GLY A 13 -59.05 48.84 13.44
CA GLY A 13 -60.19 48.99 12.52
C GLY A 13 -60.26 47.74 11.65
N GLY A 14 -61.08 46.71 11.94
CA GLY A 14 -62.39 46.75 12.54
C GLY A 14 -63.41 46.99 11.44
N LEU A 15 -63.91 45.93 10.79
CA LEU A 15 -65.34 45.64 10.67
C LEU A 15 -65.62 44.33 9.90
N LEU A 16 -66.36 43.45 10.58
CA LEU A 16 -67.50 42.65 10.10
C LEU A 16 -67.27 41.58 9.01
N VAL A 17 -66.96 40.39 9.52
CA VAL A 17 -67.78 39.16 9.42
C VAL A 17 -68.90 39.18 8.39
N ALA A 18 -68.73 38.39 7.33
CA ALA A 18 -69.82 37.65 6.70
C ALA A 18 -69.46 36.16 6.77
N CYS A 19 -70.13 35.44 7.66
CA CYS A 19 -70.08 33.99 7.75
C CYS A 19 -70.75 33.39 6.50
N TRP A 20 -69.96 32.71 5.65
CA TRP A 20 -70.46 31.63 4.82
C TRP A 20 -69.98 30.31 5.42
N LEU A 21 -70.91 29.59 6.04
CA LEU A 21 -70.74 28.20 6.43
C LEU A 21 -70.68 27.35 5.14
N ALA A 22 -69.47 27.14 4.64
CA ALA A 22 -69.19 26.04 3.72
C ALA A 22 -68.58 24.91 4.53
N THR A 23 -69.35 23.84 4.72
CA THR A 23 -68.84 22.56 5.24
C THR A 23 -67.89 21.95 4.22
N THR A 24 -66.60 22.28 4.31
CA THR A 24 -65.54 21.49 3.70
C THR A 24 -65.02 20.50 4.74
N ALA A 25 -65.24 19.21 4.48
CA ALA A 25 -64.52 18.14 5.16
C ALA A 25 -63.03 18.30 4.82
N GLY A 26 -62.30 19.03 5.64
CA GLY A 26 -60.85 19.13 5.56
C GLY A 26 -60.26 17.80 5.99
N VAL A 27 -59.93 16.94 5.02
CA VAL A 27 -58.89 15.94 5.23
C VAL A 27 -57.61 16.74 5.45
N ALA A 28 -57.19 16.87 6.71
CA ALA A 28 -55.86 17.34 7.03
C ALA A 28 -54.87 16.29 6.51
N VAL A 29 -54.47 16.43 5.25
CA VAL A 29 -53.25 15.81 4.74
C VAL A 29 -52.13 16.56 5.45
N THR A 30 -51.74 16.09 6.62
CA THR A 30 -50.41 16.39 7.13
C THR A 30 -49.45 15.79 6.12
N ALA A 31 -48.96 16.61 5.20
CA ALA A 31 -47.76 16.30 4.47
C ALA A 31 -46.65 16.18 5.52
N ARG A 32 -46.48 14.97 6.09
CA ARG A 32 -45.20 14.61 6.69
C ARG A 32 -44.23 14.75 5.53
N ALA A 33 -43.41 15.80 5.58
CA ALA A 33 -42.19 15.80 4.80
C ALA A 33 -41.54 14.44 5.05
N ASN A 34 -41.41 13.62 4.00
CA ASN A 34 -40.65 12.38 4.05
C ASN A 34 -39.20 12.82 4.30
N VAL A 35 -38.85 13.08 5.56
CA VAL A 35 -37.46 13.13 5.98
C VAL A 35 -36.97 11.70 5.74
N PRO A 36 -36.00 11.48 4.84
CA PRO A 36 -35.43 10.16 4.63
C PRO A 36 -35.01 9.61 5.99
N ALA A 37 -35.32 8.34 6.26
CA ALA A 37 -34.81 7.71 7.46
C ALA A 37 -33.28 7.89 7.49
N PRO A 38 -32.69 8.22 8.65
CA PRO A 38 -31.25 8.37 8.76
C PRO A 38 -30.56 7.10 8.26
N LEU A 39 -29.45 7.28 7.53
CA LEU A 39 -28.64 6.17 7.06
C LEU A 39 -28.18 5.35 8.27
N ALA A 40 -28.31 4.03 8.17
CA ALA A 40 -27.82 3.12 9.21
C ALA A 40 -26.29 3.03 9.15
N ASP A 41 -25.68 2.82 10.30
CA ASP A 41 -24.24 2.56 10.39
C ASP A 41 -23.90 1.23 9.69
N ILE A 42 -22.80 1.27 8.94
CA ILE A 42 -22.19 0.10 8.32
C ILE A 42 -21.22 -0.51 9.33
N ALA A 43 -21.40 -1.79 9.63
CA ALA A 43 -20.51 -2.51 10.53
C ALA A 43 -19.18 -2.83 9.83
N SER A 44 -18.10 -2.94 10.60
CA SER A 44 -16.86 -3.51 10.07
C SER A 44 -16.97 -5.03 10.01
N ASN A 45 -16.35 -5.63 9.00
CA ASN A 45 -16.22 -7.07 8.84
C ASN A 45 -14.74 -7.43 8.90
N ASP A 46 -14.36 -8.19 9.91
CA ASP A 46 -13.00 -8.73 10.08
C ASP A 46 -12.71 -9.93 9.16
N ASN A 47 -13.69 -10.35 8.36
CA ASN A 47 -13.63 -11.49 7.45
C ASN A 47 -13.16 -12.81 8.09
N THR A 48 -13.47 -13.01 9.37
CA THR A 48 -13.16 -14.27 10.06
C THR A 48 -14.23 -15.33 9.86
N ALA A 49 -15.49 -14.92 9.69
CA ALA A 49 -16.67 -15.79 9.58
C ALA A 49 -17.31 -15.74 8.19
N GLY A 50 -17.64 -16.92 7.64
CA GLY A 50 -18.40 -17.04 6.39
C GLY A 50 -19.86 -16.62 6.58
N ALA A 51 -20.41 -15.97 5.57
CA ALA A 51 -21.80 -15.57 5.45
C ALA A 51 -22.66 -16.66 4.79
N GLY A 52 -23.98 -16.56 4.96
CA GLY A 52 -24.92 -17.55 4.44
C GLY A 52 -24.99 -18.83 5.28
N LEU A 53 -25.65 -19.84 4.72
CA LEU A 53 -25.89 -21.14 5.35
C LEU A 53 -25.43 -22.26 4.44
N LEU A 54 -24.37 -22.96 4.84
CA LEU A 54 -23.87 -24.15 4.16
C LEU A 54 -24.62 -25.38 4.66
N ASN A 55 -25.34 -26.06 3.77
CA ASN A 55 -26.09 -27.27 4.08
C ASN A 55 -25.89 -28.31 2.96
N HIS A 56 -25.43 -29.51 3.31
CA HIS A 56 -25.20 -30.62 2.36
C HIS A 56 -24.44 -30.21 1.07
N GLY A 57 -23.39 -29.40 1.19
CA GLY A 57 -22.58 -28.96 0.04
C GLY A 57 -23.20 -27.84 -0.79
N THR A 58 -24.34 -27.27 -0.37
CA THR A 58 -24.92 -26.06 -0.97
C THR A 58 -24.85 -24.88 0.00
N LEU A 59 -24.26 -23.78 -0.43
CA LEU A 59 -24.22 -22.51 0.30
C LEU A 59 -25.35 -21.59 -0.17
N HIS A 60 -26.28 -21.29 0.72
CA HIS A 60 -27.33 -20.30 0.47
C HIS A 60 -26.94 -18.94 1.04
N ILE A 61 -26.89 -17.90 0.20
CA ILE A 61 -26.58 -16.54 0.64
C ILE A 61 -27.55 -15.51 0.04
N ALA A 62 -28.08 -14.63 0.88
CA ALA A 62 -28.96 -13.55 0.45
C ALA A 62 -28.29 -12.20 0.74
N LEU A 63 -27.79 -11.56 -0.29
CA LEU A 63 -27.16 -10.25 -0.24
C LEU A 63 -28.17 -9.13 -0.51
N VAL A 64 -27.92 -7.98 0.10
CA VAL A 64 -28.64 -6.73 -0.16
C VAL A 64 -27.62 -5.61 -0.36
N ALA A 65 -27.79 -4.81 -1.41
CA ALA A 65 -27.02 -3.58 -1.63
C ALA A 65 -27.83 -2.38 -1.16
N ARG A 66 -27.27 -1.55 -0.25
CA ARG A 66 -27.89 -0.34 0.28
C ARG A 66 -26.85 0.73 0.56
N ARG A 67 -27.33 1.96 0.74
CA ARG A 67 -26.53 3.06 1.27
C ARG A 67 -26.52 3.05 2.81
N GLY A 68 -25.38 3.35 3.41
CA GLY A 68 -25.19 3.47 4.86
C GLY A 68 -24.06 4.43 5.23
N LEU A 69 -23.76 4.57 6.52
CA LEU A 69 -22.64 5.37 7.03
C LEU A 69 -21.43 4.51 7.36
N TRP A 70 -20.31 4.77 6.71
CA TRP A 70 -19.03 4.09 6.92
C TRP A 70 -18.05 4.97 7.70
N TYR A 71 -17.27 4.37 8.58
CA TYR A 71 -16.40 5.09 9.51
C TYR A 71 -14.94 4.60 9.37
N PRO A 72 -14.18 5.02 8.35
CA PRO A 72 -12.82 4.49 8.09
C PRO A 72 -11.86 4.70 9.28
N ASP A 73 -11.98 5.83 9.99
CA ASP A 73 -11.14 6.20 11.14
C ASP A 73 -11.59 5.53 12.47
N GLY A 74 -12.58 4.64 12.43
CA GLY A 74 -13.12 3.98 13.62
C GLY A 74 -14.46 4.54 14.11
N PRO A 75 -15.14 3.86 15.04
CA PRO A 75 -16.41 4.32 15.61
C PRO A 75 -16.33 5.69 16.28
N GLY A 76 -17.40 6.49 16.23
CA GLY A 76 -17.46 7.81 16.87
C GLY A 76 -16.75 8.93 16.08
N THR A 77 -16.24 8.62 14.90
CA THR A 77 -15.68 9.57 13.93
C THR A 77 -16.74 10.00 12.91
N ILE A 78 -16.35 10.68 11.83
CA ILE A 78 -17.29 11.10 10.79
C ILE A 78 -17.69 9.92 9.92
N GLY A 79 -19.00 9.72 9.78
CA GLY A 79 -19.58 8.74 8.87
C GLY A 79 -19.65 9.25 7.44
N LEU A 80 -19.15 8.47 6.50
CA LEU A 80 -19.23 8.70 5.05
C LEU A 80 -20.40 7.95 4.44
N PRO A 81 -21.30 8.63 3.70
CA PRO A 81 -22.46 7.99 3.12
C PRO A 81 -22.11 7.25 1.83
N ILE A 82 -21.88 5.94 1.92
CA ILE A 82 -21.45 5.07 0.82
C ILE A 82 -22.38 3.86 0.64
N GLU A 83 -22.14 3.07 -0.39
CA GLU A 83 -22.87 1.87 -0.74
C GLU A 83 -22.11 0.64 -0.27
N ALA A 84 -22.82 -0.31 0.35
CA ALA A 84 -22.22 -1.54 0.84
C ALA A 84 -23.18 -2.73 0.69
N PHE A 85 -22.59 -3.93 0.75
CA PHE A 85 -23.35 -5.17 0.83
C PHE A 85 -23.63 -5.56 2.29
N GLY A 86 -24.74 -6.25 2.52
CA GLY A 86 -25.06 -6.91 3.77
C GLY A 86 -25.86 -8.19 3.51
N GLU A 87 -25.95 -9.06 4.52
CA GLU A 87 -26.87 -10.19 4.46
C GLU A 87 -28.31 -9.71 4.73
N ALA A 88 -29.29 -10.30 4.06
CA ALA A 88 -30.69 -9.96 4.26
C ALA A 88 -31.10 -10.10 5.74
N GLY A 89 -31.63 -9.02 6.33
CA GLY A 89 -32.01 -8.98 7.75
C GLY A 89 -30.86 -8.71 8.73
N ARG A 90 -29.64 -8.49 8.24
CA ARG A 90 -28.47 -8.11 9.04
C ARG A 90 -27.98 -6.70 8.67
N PRO A 91 -27.13 -6.06 9.49
CA PRO A 91 -26.48 -4.81 9.14
C PRO A 91 -25.65 -4.92 7.85
N LEU A 92 -25.49 -3.79 7.15
CA LEU A 92 -24.48 -3.64 6.11
C LEU A 92 -23.09 -3.85 6.72
N ARG A 93 -22.15 -4.34 5.90
CA ARG A 93 -20.77 -4.51 6.33
C ARG A 93 -19.76 -4.03 5.30
N ILE A 94 -18.61 -3.55 5.78
CA ILE A 94 -17.41 -3.31 4.96
C ILE A 94 -16.23 -4.05 5.60
N PRO A 95 -15.56 -4.95 4.85
CA PRO A 95 -15.99 -5.43 3.53
C PRO A 95 -17.34 -6.15 3.60
N GLY A 96 -17.98 -6.30 2.45
CA GLY A 96 -19.21 -7.05 2.30
C GLY A 96 -19.09 -8.50 2.80
N PRO A 97 -20.21 -9.21 2.99
CA PRO A 97 -20.22 -10.54 3.59
C PRO A 97 -19.23 -11.51 2.92
N LEU A 98 -18.35 -12.14 3.71
CA LEU A 98 -17.38 -13.13 3.22
C LEU A 98 -18.09 -14.40 2.75
N VAL A 99 -17.90 -14.80 1.49
CA VAL A 99 -18.31 -16.13 1.02
C VAL A 99 -17.17 -17.09 1.30
N ARG A 100 -17.33 -18.02 2.25
CA ARG A 100 -16.29 -19.00 2.59
C ARG A 100 -16.88 -20.40 2.59
N ALA A 101 -16.35 -21.28 1.74
CA ALA A 101 -16.82 -22.66 1.66
C ALA A 101 -15.76 -23.61 1.06
N PRO A 102 -15.90 -24.94 1.27
CA PRO A 102 -15.03 -25.92 0.64
C PRO A 102 -15.13 -25.92 -0.89
N LEU A 103 -14.05 -26.32 -1.56
CA LEU A 103 -14.01 -26.62 -3.00
C LEU A 103 -15.15 -27.59 -3.38
N GLY A 104 -15.82 -27.32 -4.50
CA GLY A 104 -16.96 -28.10 -5.00
C GLY A 104 -18.31 -27.74 -4.38
N THR A 105 -18.36 -26.74 -3.50
CA THR A 105 -19.64 -26.24 -2.96
C THR A 105 -20.47 -25.59 -4.07
N HIS A 106 -21.75 -25.94 -4.15
CA HIS A 106 -22.73 -25.26 -4.98
C HIS A 106 -23.23 -24.01 -4.28
N VAL A 107 -23.15 -22.84 -4.90
CA VAL A 107 -23.58 -21.56 -4.31
C VAL A 107 -24.91 -21.15 -4.92
N VAL A 108 -25.90 -20.88 -4.07
CA VAL A 108 -27.19 -20.29 -4.43
C VAL A 108 -27.25 -18.90 -3.81
N ALA A 109 -26.93 -17.87 -4.61
CA ALA A 109 -26.91 -16.49 -4.15
C ALA A 109 -28.11 -15.69 -4.68
N SER A 110 -28.67 -14.81 -3.86
CA SER A 110 -29.60 -13.77 -4.32
C SER A 110 -29.09 -12.39 -3.95
N ILE A 111 -29.24 -11.41 -4.85
CA ILE A 111 -28.87 -10.02 -4.63
C ILE A 111 -30.11 -9.16 -4.80
N ARG A 112 -30.52 -8.49 -3.73
CA ARG A 112 -31.55 -7.46 -3.73
C ARG A 112 -30.90 -6.07 -3.83
N ASN A 113 -31.29 -5.29 -4.84
CA ASN A 113 -30.82 -3.93 -5.02
C ASN A 113 -31.81 -2.94 -4.40
N ASP A 114 -31.47 -2.40 -3.23
CA ASP A 114 -32.24 -1.35 -2.55
C ASP A 114 -31.67 0.07 -2.78
N LEU A 115 -30.70 0.19 -3.69
CA LEU A 115 -30.15 1.48 -4.13
C LEU A 115 -31.13 2.20 -5.05
N THR A 116 -30.88 3.48 -5.28
CA THR A 116 -31.76 4.34 -6.09
C THR A 116 -31.51 4.22 -7.60
N HIS A 117 -30.51 3.44 -8.00
CA HIS A 117 -30.08 3.20 -9.39
C HIS A 117 -29.91 1.70 -9.64
N ASP A 118 -29.72 1.36 -10.92
CA ASP A 118 -29.38 0.01 -11.31
C ASP A 118 -27.99 -0.35 -10.79
N LEU A 119 -27.80 -1.64 -10.49
CA LEU A 119 -26.55 -2.17 -9.97
C LEU A 119 -26.00 -3.21 -10.94
N THR A 120 -24.71 -3.14 -11.20
CA THR A 120 -23.96 -4.20 -11.88
C THR A 120 -23.12 -4.93 -10.86
N VAL A 121 -23.21 -6.26 -10.79
CA VAL A 121 -22.42 -7.09 -9.88
C VAL A 121 -21.52 -8.03 -10.68
N ARG A 122 -20.27 -8.16 -10.25
CA ARG A 122 -19.26 -9.09 -10.79
C ARG A 122 -18.68 -9.93 -9.65
N GLY A 123 -18.14 -11.09 -9.97
CA GLY A 123 -17.50 -12.01 -9.01
C GLY A 123 -18.41 -13.07 -8.41
N LEU A 124 -19.73 -12.87 -8.42
CA LEU A 124 -20.71 -13.89 -7.99
C LEU A 124 -20.98 -14.92 -9.09
N ALA A 125 -19.93 -15.61 -9.50
CA ALA A 125 -19.93 -16.68 -10.50
C ALA A 125 -18.84 -17.70 -10.16
N ALA A 126 -18.78 -18.80 -10.93
CA ALA A 126 -17.71 -19.78 -10.78
C ALA A 126 -16.33 -19.07 -10.84
N PRO A 127 -15.38 -19.41 -9.95
CA PRO A 127 -14.07 -18.76 -9.89
C PRO A 127 -13.34 -18.61 -11.24
N ALA A 128 -13.49 -19.56 -12.16
CA ALA A 128 -12.92 -19.47 -13.51
C ALA A 128 -13.48 -18.31 -14.37
N HIS A 129 -14.63 -17.75 -14.01
CA HIS A 129 -15.37 -16.72 -14.76
C HIS A 129 -15.82 -15.54 -13.88
N ALA A 130 -15.26 -15.41 -12.67
CA ALA A 130 -15.75 -14.52 -11.63
C ALA A 130 -15.84 -13.06 -12.10
N LEU A 131 -14.76 -12.49 -12.64
CA LEU A 131 -14.72 -11.06 -13.01
C LEU A 131 -15.29 -10.75 -14.41
N THR A 132 -15.41 -11.76 -15.27
CA THR A 132 -15.97 -11.62 -16.63
C THR A 132 -17.49 -11.75 -16.66
N THR A 133 -18.08 -12.42 -15.67
CA THR A 133 -19.53 -12.58 -15.55
C THR A 133 -20.18 -11.32 -14.98
N VAL A 134 -21.16 -10.78 -15.69
CA VAL A 134 -21.84 -9.53 -15.34
C VAL A 134 -23.30 -9.79 -15.00
N LEU A 135 -23.68 -9.53 -13.75
CA LEU A 135 -25.07 -9.58 -13.29
C LEU A 135 -25.66 -8.18 -13.19
N ARG A 136 -26.70 -7.89 -13.97
CA ARG A 136 -27.48 -6.65 -13.85
C ARG A 136 -28.65 -6.84 -12.88
N VAL A 137 -28.68 -6.02 -11.84
CA VAL A 137 -29.73 -6.01 -10.81
C VAL A 137 -30.42 -4.63 -10.86
N PRO A 138 -31.54 -4.48 -11.60
CA PRO A 138 -32.25 -3.22 -11.67
C PRO A 138 -32.67 -2.71 -10.30
N ARG A 139 -32.84 -1.40 -10.13
CA ARG A 139 -33.28 -0.82 -8.86
C ARG A 139 -34.55 -1.50 -8.34
N GLY A 140 -34.58 -1.83 -7.05
CA GLY A 140 -35.70 -2.53 -6.40
C GLY A 140 -35.87 -4.00 -6.80
N ALA A 141 -35.08 -4.53 -7.74
CA ALA A 141 -35.16 -5.92 -8.15
C ALA A 141 -34.36 -6.83 -7.21
N THR A 142 -34.70 -8.10 -7.23
CA THR A 142 -33.86 -9.19 -6.70
C THR A 142 -33.49 -10.12 -7.85
N ARG A 143 -32.21 -10.48 -7.94
CA ARG A 143 -31.71 -11.47 -8.91
C ARG A 143 -31.10 -12.64 -8.17
N ARG A 144 -31.30 -13.85 -8.70
CA ARG A 144 -30.71 -15.09 -8.20
C ARG A 144 -29.63 -15.56 -9.19
N VAL A 145 -28.52 -16.05 -8.67
CA VAL A 145 -27.43 -16.69 -9.42
C VAL A 145 -27.02 -17.97 -8.73
N GLU A 146 -26.60 -18.94 -9.52
CA GLU A 146 -26.15 -20.25 -9.07
C GLU A 146 -24.86 -20.62 -9.79
N PHE A 147 -23.90 -21.15 -9.06
CA PHE A 147 -22.60 -21.53 -9.60
C PHE A 147 -21.87 -22.49 -8.65
N ASP A 148 -20.91 -23.24 -9.18
CA ASP A 148 -20.06 -24.11 -8.38
C ASP A 148 -18.71 -23.46 -8.10
N LEU A 149 -18.18 -23.67 -6.89
CA LEU A 149 -16.81 -23.29 -6.54
C LEU A 149 -15.86 -24.33 -7.13
N ASP A 150 -15.45 -24.13 -8.38
CA ASP A 150 -14.66 -25.07 -9.19
C ASP A 150 -13.15 -24.99 -8.98
N ARG A 151 -12.67 -23.95 -8.29
CA ARG A 151 -11.25 -23.70 -8.03
C ARG A 151 -11.04 -23.20 -6.61
N ALA A 152 -10.03 -23.75 -5.94
CA ALA A 152 -9.61 -23.30 -4.61
C ALA A 152 -8.82 -21.98 -4.71
N GLY A 153 -8.81 -21.20 -3.62
CA GLY A 153 -8.08 -19.94 -3.53
C GLY A 153 -8.96 -18.77 -3.10
N ALA A 154 -8.38 -17.57 -3.19
CA ALA A 154 -9.03 -16.31 -2.91
C ALA A 154 -9.62 -15.70 -4.20
N PHE A 155 -10.82 -15.12 -4.09
CA PHE A 155 -11.48 -14.37 -5.15
C PHE A 155 -12.25 -13.20 -4.52
N GLY A 156 -12.83 -12.34 -5.35
CA GLY A 156 -13.62 -11.20 -4.92
C GLY A 156 -14.92 -11.07 -5.70
N TYR A 157 -15.88 -10.36 -5.10
CA TYR A 157 -17.06 -9.85 -5.78
C TYR A 157 -17.26 -8.37 -5.48
N TYR A 158 -17.86 -7.65 -6.43
CA TYR A 158 -18.10 -6.24 -6.27
C TYR A 158 -19.30 -5.74 -7.08
N GLY A 159 -19.86 -4.63 -6.64
CA GLY A 159 -20.92 -3.89 -7.30
C GLY A 159 -20.41 -2.57 -7.89
N SER A 160 -21.04 -2.12 -8.98
CA SER A 160 -20.84 -0.78 -9.55
C SER A 160 -22.16 -0.12 -9.92
N ASP A 161 -22.27 1.17 -9.59
CA ASP A 161 -23.42 2.03 -9.87
C ASP A 161 -23.54 2.40 -11.37
N LYS A 162 -22.40 2.47 -12.06
CA LYS A 162 -22.29 2.80 -13.50
C LYS A 162 -21.93 1.59 -14.37
N GLY A 163 -21.69 0.42 -13.77
CA GLY A 163 -21.26 -0.77 -14.49
C GLY A 163 -19.78 -0.76 -14.90
N GLU A 164 -18.98 0.06 -14.23
CA GLU A 164 -17.54 0.18 -14.43
C GLU A 164 -16.81 -1.12 -14.02
N THR A 165 -15.58 -1.29 -14.52
CA THR A 165 -14.64 -2.27 -13.99
C THR A 165 -14.14 -1.81 -12.62
N ILE A 166 -13.35 -2.64 -11.95
CA ILE A 166 -12.83 -2.34 -10.62
C ILE A 166 -12.02 -1.03 -10.59
N ASP A 167 -11.35 -0.71 -11.69
CA ASP A 167 -10.52 0.49 -11.90
C ASP A 167 -11.32 1.82 -11.91
N GLY A 168 -12.64 1.77 -12.12
CA GLY A 168 -13.50 2.97 -12.10
C GLY A 168 -14.05 3.31 -10.71
N ARG A 169 -13.92 2.38 -9.75
CA ARG A 169 -14.66 2.41 -8.48
C ARG A 169 -13.89 3.13 -7.39
N ILE A 170 -14.05 4.46 -7.35
CA ILE A 170 -13.38 5.33 -6.36
C ILE A 170 -14.35 6.18 -5.53
N PHE A 171 -15.67 6.05 -5.74
CA PHE A 171 -16.68 6.87 -5.08
C PHE A 171 -17.63 6.04 -4.21
N ALA A 172 -18.93 6.30 -4.26
CA ALA A 172 -19.91 5.72 -3.34
C ALA A 172 -19.94 4.18 -3.40
N ASP A 173 -19.59 3.59 -4.54
CA ASP A 173 -19.52 2.16 -4.78
C ASP A 173 -18.13 1.55 -4.54
N ALA A 174 -17.11 2.32 -4.11
CA ALA A 174 -15.74 1.83 -3.93
C ALA A 174 -15.65 0.66 -2.93
N GLU A 175 -16.37 0.78 -1.81
CA GLU A 175 -16.44 -0.24 -0.75
C GLU A 175 -17.59 -1.25 -0.96
N LEU A 176 -18.30 -1.19 -2.09
CA LEU A 176 -19.34 -2.14 -2.47
C LEU A 176 -18.72 -3.45 -2.97
N SER A 177 -17.93 -4.11 -2.12
CA SER A 177 -17.12 -5.28 -2.46
C SER A 177 -17.10 -6.28 -1.30
N GLY A 178 -16.76 -7.53 -1.59
CA GLY A 178 -16.53 -8.56 -0.57
C GLY A 178 -15.64 -9.68 -1.13
N ALA A 179 -15.15 -10.55 -0.26
CA ALA A 179 -14.26 -11.63 -0.63
C ALA A 179 -14.99 -12.98 -0.76
N ILE A 180 -14.40 -13.87 -1.54
CA ILE A 180 -14.75 -15.29 -1.66
C ILE A 180 -13.49 -16.11 -1.36
N VAL A 181 -13.55 -17.04 -0.43
CA VAL A 181 -12.45 -17.97 -0.12
C VAL A 181 -12.94 -19.40 -0.32
N VAL A 182 -12.30 -20.12 -1.23
CA VAL A 182 -12.61 -21.49 -1.56
C VAL A 182 -11.55 -22.42 -0.96
N GLU A 183 -11.93 -23.16 0.08
CA GLU A 183 -11.00 -23.97 0.86
C GLU A 183 -10.74 -25.32 0.18
N ALA A 184 -9.47 -25.58 -0.18
CA ALA A 184 -9.05 -26.89 -0.68
C ALA A 184 -9.08 -27.95 0.44
N PRO A 185 -9.44 -29.20 0.12
CA PRO A 185 -9.36 -30.30 1.09
C PRO A 185 -7.90 -30.51 1.53
N HIS A 186 -7.71 -30.79 2.82
CA HIS A 186 -6.41 -31.08 3.43
C HIS A 186 -5.40 -29.92 3.40
N VAL A 187 -5.80 -28.73 2.95
CA VAL A 187 -5.00 -27.51 3.08
C VAL A 187 -5.44 -26.78 4.36
N PRO A 188 -4.51 -26.29 5.21
CA PRO A 188 -4.88 -25.48 6.36
C PRO A 188 -5.73 -24.28 5.97
N ARG A 189 -6.72 -23.97 6.81
CA ARG A 189 -7.62 -22.83 6.59
C ARG A 189 -6.86 -21.52 6.50
N VAL A 190 -7.34 -20.60 5.66
CA VAL A 190 -6.89 -19.21 5.65
C VAL A 190 -7.22 -18.54 6.99
N ASP A 191 -6.22 -18.01 7.68
CA ASP A 191 -6.35 -17.39 9.00
C ASP A 191 -7.09 -16.05 8.92
N HIS A 192 -6.68 -15.17 7.99
CA HIS A 192 -7.23 -13.83 7.81
C HIS A 192 -7.47 -13.52 6.33
N VAL A 193 -8.48 -12.69 6.07
CA VAL A 193 -8.81 -12.21 4.72
C VAL A 193 -8.79 -10.69 4.73
N PHE A 194 -7.94 -10.09 3.91
CA PHE A 194 -7.83 -8.66 3.74
C PHE A 194 -8.47 -8.23 2.44
N VAL A 195 -9.34 -7.23 2.50
CA VAL A 195 -9.86 -6.54 1.31
C VAL A 195 -9.28 -5.14 1.32
N LEU A 196 -8.53 -4.82 0.27
CA LEU A 196 -7.91 -3.51 0.07
C LEU A 196 -8.94 -2.57 -0.57
N GLY A 197 -9.16 -1.41 0.03
CA GLY A 197 -10.14 -0.41 -0.39
C GLY A 197 -9.51 0.96 -0.59
N LEU A 198 -10.07 1.75 -1.51
CA LEU A 198 -9.64 3.11 -1.81
C LEU A 198 -10.86 3.97 -2.13
N TYR A 199 -11.03 5.08 -1.42
CA TYR A 199 -12.18 5.96 -1.55
C TYR A 199 -11.78 7.43 -1.69
N ALA A 200 -12.39 8.15 -2.63
CA ALA A 200 -12.20 9.59 -2.83
C ALA A 200 -13.31 10.40 -2.12
N PRO A 201 -13.10 10.89 -0.88
CA PRO A 201 -14.08 11.69 -0.16
C PRO A 201 -14.34 13.07 -0.77
N VAL A 202 -13.40 13.62 -1.52
CA VAL A 202 -13.45 15.01 -2.00
C VAL A 202 -13.48 15.05 -3.52
N LYS A 203 -14.42 15.84 -4.05
CA LYS A 203 -14.49 16.18 -5.47
C LYS A 203 -14.06 17.63 -5.69
N LEU A 204 -13.36 17.89 -6.79
CA LEU A 204 -13.10 19.25 -7.27
C LEU A 204 -14.39 19.91 -7.76
N LYS A 205 -14.35 21.22 -8.03
CA LYS A 205 -15.55 22.00 -8.44
C LYS A 205 -16.19 21.50 -9.74
N ASP A 206 -15.40 20.88 -10.61
CA ASP A 206 -15.85 20.26 -11.86
C ASP A 206 -16.37 18.83 -11.68
N GLY A 207 -16.38 18.32 -10.45
CA GLY A 207 -16.86 16.99 -10.10
C GLY A 207 -15.83 15.88 -10.24
N THR A 208 -14.60 16.18 -10.69
CA THR A 208 -13.50 15.21 -10.74
C THR A 208 -13.02 14.83 -9.34
N PRO A 209 -12.46 13.62 -9.14
CA PRO A 209 -11.86 13.26 -7.87
C PRO A 209 -10.74 14.24 -7.53
N ASN A 210 -10.66 14.64 -6.27
CA ASN A 210 -9.46 15.28 -5.78
C ASN A 210 -8.46 14.17 -5.42
N PHE A 211 -7.59 13.82 -6.37
CA PHE A 211 -6.58 12.77 -6.23
C PHE A 211 -5.55 13.02 -5.11
N LEU A 212 -5.63 14.14 -4.40
CA LEU A 212 -4.82 14.46 -3.23
C LEU A 212 -5.45 14.00 -1.91
N TYR A 213 -6.62 13.37 -1.96
CA TYR A 213 -7.36 12.95 -0.78
C TYR A 213 -8.05 11.63 -1.11
N PHE A 214 -7.29 10.55 -0.96
CA PHE A 214 -7.85 9.21 -0.90
C PHE A 214 -7.93 8.75 0.56
N LEU A 215 -8.76 7.74 0.78
CA LEU A 215 -8.85 7.01 2.03
C LEU A 215 -8.57 5.56 1.69
N GLU A 216 -7.42 5.10 2.13
CA GLU A 216 -6.86 3.80 1.83
C GLU A 216 -7.04 2.91 3.04
N THR A 217 -7.67 1.75 2.83
CA THR A 217 -8.14 0.93 3.93
C THR A 217 -7.86 -0.54 3.73
N ILE A 218 -7.68 -1.22 4.85
CA ILE A 218 -7.69 -2.68 4.91
C ILE A 218 -8.93 -3.06 5.72
N ASN A 219 -9.78 -3.90 5.13
CA ASN A 219 -11.05 -4.30 5.74
C ASN A 219 -11.93 -3.09 6.17
N GLY A 220 -11.91 -2.02 5.36
CA GLY A 220 -12.71 -0.83 5.58
C GLY A 220 -12.25 0.07 6.72
N ARG A 221 -11.03 -0.10 7.23
CA ARG A 221 -10.43 0.79 8.24
C ARG A 221 -9.09 1.33 7.76
N ALA A 222 -8.81 2.59 8.10
CA ALA A 222 -7.48 3.18 7.96
C ALA A 222 -6.73 3.07 9.30
N PHE A 223 -5.44 2.74 9.27
CA PHE A 223 -4.62 2.68 10.47
C PHE A 223 -4.60 4.06 11.17
N PRO A 224 -4.73 4.13 12.51
CA PRO A 224 -4.63 3.05 13.51
C PRO A 224 -5.92 2.29 13.83
N ALA A 225 -7.01 2.49 13.08
CA ALA A 225 -8.29 1.82 13.32
C ALA A 225 -8.39 0.42 12.70
N THR A 226 -7.38 -0.03 11.97
CA THR A 226 -7.28 -1.40 11.45
C THR A 226 -7.14 -2.42 12.57
N GLU A 227 -7.42 -3.68 12.24
CA GLU A 227 -7.25 -4.79 13.16
C GLU A 227 -5.78 -4.99 13.55
N ARG A 228 -5.56 -5.55 14.75
CA ARG A 228 -4.24 -5.92 15.26
C ARG A 228 -4.19 -7.43 15.41
N LEU A 229 -3.20 -8.05 14.79
CA LEU A 229 -3.09 -9.51 14.74
C LEU A 229 -2.01 -9.99 15.69
N ALA A 230 -2.26 -11.10 16.37
CA ALA A 230 -1.29 -11.72 17.26
C ALA A 230 -1.14 -13.20 16.93
N TYR A 231 0.11 -13.64 16.78
CA TYR A 231 0.44 -15.04 16.50
C TYR A 231 1.43 -15.58 17.52
N GLU A 232 1.25 -16.84 17.88
CA GLU A 232 2.29 -17.56 18.61
C GLU A 232 3.51 -17.76 17.71
N ARG A 233 4.70 -17.55 18.27
CA ARG A 233 5.94 -17.81 17.56
C ARG A 233 5.96 -19.23 16.96
N GLY A 234 6.46 -19.40 15.75
CA GLY A 234 6.60 -20.67 15.03
C GLY A 234 5.34 -21.16 14.34
N ARG A 235 4.21 -20.44 14.43
CA ARG A 235 3.01 -20.73 13.66
C ARG A 235 3.21 -20.33 12.19
N THR A 236 2.87 -21.23 11.27
CA THR A 236 2.66 -20.88 9.87
C THR A 236 1.26 -20.29 9.72
N VAL A 237 1.19 -19.12 9.08
CA VAL A 237 0.00 -18.29 8.91
C VAL A 237 -0.32 -18.22 7.42
N ARG A 238 -1.61 -18.29 7.07
CA ARG A 238 -2.12 -18.12 5.71
C ARG A 238 -3.05 -16.92 5.66
N TRP A 239 -2.81 -15.99 4.74
CA TRP A 239 -3.70 -14.87 4.47
C TRP A 239 -4.26 -14.96 3.05
N ALA A 240 -5.45 -14.44 2.86
CA ALA A 240 -5.99 -14.13 1.55
C ALA A 240 -6.07 -12.60 1.42
N VAL A 241 -5.68 -12.06 0.28
CA VAL A 241 -5.74 -10.62 0.01
C VAL A 241 -6.50 -10.43 -1.28
N PHE A 242 -7.54 -9.60 -1.26
CA PHE A 242 -8.28 -9.17 -2.45
C PHE A 242 -8.14 -7.66 -2.61
N ASN A 243 -7.58 -7.22 -3.73
CA ASN A 243 -7.58 -5.81 -4.08
C ASN A 243 -8.93 -5.43 -4.70
N ALA A 244 -9.82 -4.87 -3.88
CA ALA A 244 -11.15 -4.42 -4.31
C ALA A 244 -11.17 -2.99 -4.88
N SER A 245 -9.99 -2.37 -4.99
CA SER A 245 -9.79 -0.96 -5.28
C SER A 245 -9.30 -0.72 -6.71
N ALA A 246 -9.27 0.56 -7.10
CA ALA A 246 -8.87 0.99 -8.44
C ALA A 246 -7.35 1.13 -8.66
N MET A 247 -6.53 0.87 -7.64
CA MET A 247 -5.08 1.10 -7.69
C MET A 247 -4.29 -0.16 -7.34
N LEU A 248 -3.05 -0.24 -7.86
CA LEU A 248 -2.05 -1.22 -7.44
C LEU A 248 -1.71 -1.04 -5.95
N HIS A 249 -1.45 -2.13 -5.24
CA HIS A 249 -0.93 -2.12 -3.87
C HIS A 249 0.24 -3.10 -3.69
N PRO A 250 1.49 -2.63 -3.69
CA PRO A 250 2.65 -3.44 -3.34
C PRO A 250 2.71 -3.59 -1.82
N MET A 251 2.30 -4.75 -1.33
CA MET A 251 2.18 -5.00 0.10
C MET A 251 3.46 -5.63 0.66
N HIS A 252 4.07 -4.96 1.63
CA HIS A 252 5.32 -5.32 2.29
C HIS A 252 5.09 -5.92 3.69
N LEU A 253 5.73 -7.07 3.98
CA LEU A 253 5.72 -7.69 5.31
C LEU A 253 7.09 -7.51 5.98
N HIS A 254 7.10 -6.75 7.08
CA HIS A 254 8.34 -6.46 7.80
C HIS A 254 8.94 -7.71 8.43
N GLY A 255 10.25 -7.88 8.25
CA GLY A 255 11.03 -8.89 8.96
C GLY A 255 10.74 -10.34 8.59
N PHE A 256 9.80 -10.64 7.68
CA PHE A 256 9.47 -12.00 7.24
C PHE A 256 9.43 -12.11 5.72
N TYR A 257 9.84 -13.27 5.23
CA TYR A 257 9.49 -13.72 3.90
C TYR A 257 8.11 -14.38 3.93
N PHE A 258 7.36 -14.19 2.86
CA PHE A 258 6.15 -14.93 2.56
C PHE A 258 6.23 -15.56 1.17
N ARG A 259 5.32 -16.51 0.91
CA ARG A 259 5.13 -17.14 -0.40
C ARG A 259 3.69 -16.94 -0.84
N VAL A 260 3.52 -16.36 -2.02
CA VAL A 260 2.22 -16.32 -2.72
C VAL A 260 1.94 -17.70 -3.34
N ASP A 261 0.71 -18.19 -3.18
CA ASP A 261 0.28 -19.52 -3.63
C ASP A 261 0.03 -19.55 -5.14
N ARG A 262 1.12 -19.74 -5.89
CA ARG A 262 1.13 -19.82 -7.36
C ARG A 262 2.12 -20.89 -7.84
N PRO A 263 1.97 -21.42 -9.08
CA PRO A 263 2.84 -22.49 -9.58
C PRO A 263 4.34 -22.19 -9.55
N ASP A 264 4.71 -20.91 -9.67
CA ASP A 264 6.08 -20.43 -9.66
C ASP A 264 6.49 -19.80 -8.31
N ALA A 265 5.79 -20.11 -7.22
CA ALA A 265 6.03 -19.56 -5.89
C ALA A 265 7.50 -19.59 -5.46
N TYR A 266 7.93 -18.48 -4.87
CA TYR A 266 9.24 -18.23 -4.26
C TYR A 266 9.05 -17.34 -3.03
N ASP A 267 10.10 -17.19 -2.24
CA ASP A 267 10.08 -16.31 -1.07
C ASP A 267 10.23 -14.85 -1.50
N GLU A 268 9.35 -13.99 -1.02
CA GLU A 268 9.35 -12.55 -1.27
C GLU A 268 8.96 -11.78 -0.01
N VAL A 269 9.26 -10.49 0.04
CA VAL A 269 8.88 -9.60 1.16
C VAL A 269 7.88 -8.53 0.74
N THR A 270 7.75 -8.29 -0.56
CA THR A 270 6.81 -7.33 -1.15
C THR A 270 6.15 -7.97 -2.36
N HIS A 271 4.82 -7.92 -2.44
CA HIS A 271 4.05 -8.44 -3.58
C HIS A 271 3.07 -7.38 -4.10
N PRO A 272 3.09 -7.07 -5.42
CA PRO A 272 2.13 -6.19 -6.05
C PRO A 272 0.77 -6.87 -6.20
N PHE A 273 -0.28 -6.25 -5.63
CA PHE A 273 -1.67 -6.63 -5.86
C PHE A 273 -2.32 -5.63 -6.83
N TYR A 274 -2.51 -6.00 -8.09
CA TYR A 274 -3.19 -5.17 -9.08
C TYR A 274 -4.70 -5.10 -8.83
N PRO A 275 -5.41 -4.10 -9.39
CA PRO A 275 -6.86 -4.02 -9.25
C PRO A 275 -7.56 -5.33 -9.65
N GLY A 276 -8.30 -5.91 -8.71
CA GLY A 276 -9.00 -7.18 -8.92
C GLY A 276 -8.19 -8.44 -8.61
N ASP A 277 -6.89 -8.33 -8.33
CA ASP A 277 -6.08 -9.47 -7.89
C ASP A 277 -6.59 -10.01 -6.56
N ALA A 278 -6.58 -11.33 -6.46
CA ALA A 278 -6.93 -12.06 -5.25
C ALA A 278 -5.98 -13.24 -5.09
N ASP A 279 -5.01 -13.12 -4.18
CA ASP A 279 -4.03 -14.17 -3.94
C ASP A 279 -4.05 -14.64 -2.48
N GLU A 280 -3.64 -15.88 -2.27
CA GLU A 280 -3.32 -16.42 -0.95
C GLU A 280 -1.81 -16.35 -0.73
N LEU A 281 -1.40 -15.98 0.48
CA LEU A 281 0.00 -15.93 0.88
C LEU A 281 0.21 -16.72 2.18
N SER A 282 1.41 -17.25 2.36
CA SER A 282 1.80 -18.00 3.55
C SER A 282 3.17 -17.58 4.08
N TRP A 283 3.29 -17.49 5.40
CA TRP A 283 4.53 -17.12 6.08
C TRP A 283 4.59 -17.77 7.46
N THR A 284 5.76 -17.73 8.10
CA THR A 284 5.93 -18.32 9.44
C THR A 284 6.36 -17.25 10.43
N ALA A 285 5.60 -17.12 11.53
CA ALA A 285 5.85 -16.18 12.61
C ALA A 285 7.00 -16.65 13.51
N ASP A 286 8.19 -16.87 12.99
CA ASP A 286 9.33 -17.49 13.70
C ASP A 286 10.20 -16.52 14.52
N ARG A 287 9.89 -15.23 14.52
CA ARG A 287 10.58 -14.16 15.26
C ARG A 287 9.61 -13.34 16.09
N ALA A 288 9.81 -13.35 17.41
CA ALA A 288 9.00 -12.53 18.32
C ALA A 288 9.25 -11.04 18.10
N GLY A 289 8.24 -10.22 18.34
CA GLY A 289 8.31 -8.77 18.14
C GLY A 289 6.99 -8.18 17.68
N ASP A 290 6.97 -6.85 17.60
CA ASP A 290 5.90 -6.09 16.98
C ASP A 290 6.32 -5.75 15.54
N TRP A 291 5.56 -6.22 14.55
CA TRP A 291 5.85 -6.11 13.12
C TRP A 291 4.68 -5.46 12.39
N MET A 292 4.79 -5.32 11.07
CA MET A 292 3.73 -4.75 10.26
C MET A 292 3.64 -5.33 8.86
N PHE A 293 2.45 -5.20 8.30
CA PHE A 293 2.16 -5.46 6.90
C PHE A 293 1.53 -4.19 6.31
N HIS A 294 2.17 -3.55 5.34
CA HIS A 294 1.72 -2.26 4.81
C HIS A 294 1.92 -2.10 3.31
N CYS A 295 1.19 -1.16 2.70
CA CYS A 295 1.41 -0.79 1.30
C CYS A 295 2.70 0.04 1.17
N HIS A 296 3.49 -0.18 0.12
CA HIS A 296 4.72 0.58 -0.08
C HIS A 296 4.49 1.93 -0.81
N ILE A 297 3.29 2.17 -1.34
CA ILE A 297 2.93 3.46 -1.96
C ILE A 297 2.74 4.51 -0.87
N ASP A 298 3.50 5.59 -0.96
CA ASP A 298 3.59 6.62 0.08
C ASP A 298 2.23 7.22 0.45
N ASP A 299 1.43 7.64 -0.54
CA ASP A 299 0.10 8.22 -0.29
C ASP A 299 -0.84 7.22 0.41
N HIS A 300 -0.63 5.90 0.22
CA HIS A 300 -1.46 4.86 0.82
C HIS A 300 -1.12 4.56 2.28
N ILE A 301 0.06 4.96 2.71
CA ILE A 301 0.52 4.85 4.10
C ILE A 301 0.70 6.20 4.77
N THR A 302 0.36 7.29 4.09
CA THR A 302 0.43 8.61 4.70
C THR A 302 -0.76 8.82 5.64
N ARG A 303 -0.47 9.33 6.83
CA ARG A 303 -1.53 9.67 7.76
C ARG A 303 -2.23 10.95 7.33
N HIS A 304 -3.44 10.80 6.84
CA HIS A 304 -4.29 11.94 6.48
C HIS A 304 -4.72 12.76 7.71
N ALA A 305 -4.98 14.05 7.51
CA ALA A 305 -5.68 14.87 8.49
C ALA A 305 -7.04 14.20 8.83
N PRO A 306 -7.57 14.35 10.06
CA PRO A 306 -8.85 13.77 10.43
C PRO A 306 -9.90 14.09 9.36
N LEU A 307 -10.75 13.13 9.00
CA LEU A 307 -11.73 13.30 7.91
C LEU A 307 -12.57 14.58 8.01
N ARG A 308 -12.82 15.08 9.24
CA ARG A 308 -13.50 16.37 9.46
C ARG A 308 -12.82 17.53 8.77
N ASP A 309 -11.49 17.57 8.83
CA ASP A 309 -10.68 18.68 8.38
C ASP A 309 -10.55 18.64 6.86
N MET A 310 -10.48 17.43 6.28
CA MET A 310 -10.57 17.20 4.83
C MET A 310 -11.90 17.73 4.27
N LEU A 311 -13.04 17.36 4.90
CA LEU A 311 -14.37 17.73 4.44
C LEU A 311 -14.73 19.21 4.69
N ALA A 312 -14.19 19.85 5.73
CA ALA A 312 -14.52 21.23 6.10
C ALA A 312 -13.84 22.31 5.22
N GLY A 313 -13.04 21.93 4.22
CA GLY A 313 -12.45 22.89 3.27
C GLY A 313 -11.38 23.81 3.87
N LYS A 314 -10.76 23.44 5.01
CA LYS A 314 -9.52 24.07 5.48
C LYS A 314 -8.28 23.60 4.70
N GLY A 315 -8.45 22.77 3.67
CA GLY A 315 -7.41 22.48 2.68
C GLY A 315 -7.31 23.61 1.66
N ASP A 316 -6.42 24.57 1.91
CA ASP A 316 -6.13 25.68 1.00
C ASP A 316 -5.77 25.14 -0.40
N PRO A 317 -6.52 25.46 -1.47
CA PRO A 317 -6.23 25.01 -2.83
C PRO A 317 -4.86 25.46 -3.38
N GLN A 318 -4.14 26.36 -2.68
CA GLN A 318 -2.76 26.77 -2.99
C GLN A 318 -1.67 26.04 -2.18
N LEU A 319 -2.02 25.24 -1.16
CA LEU A 319 -1.04 24.37 -0.50
C LEU A 319 -0.56 23.32 -1.50
N THR A 320 0.71 23.41 -1.90
CA THR A 320 1.38 22.42 -2.75
C THR A 320 1.33 21.04 -2.11
N VAL A 321 1.32 19.98 -2.94
CA VAL A 321 1.41 18.55 -2.55
C VAL A 321 2.38 18.35 -1.37
N ALA A 322 3.56 18.95 -1.51
CA ALA A 322 4.65 18.99 -0.54
C ALA A 322 4.33 19.53 0.88
N LYS A 323 3.48 20.56 1.04
CA LYS A 323 3.19 21.14 2.38
C LYS A 323 2.02 20.45 3.09
N ARG A 324 1.35 19.49 2.44
CA ARG A 324 0.15 18.83 2.99
C ARG A 324 0.44 17.47 3.62
N PHE A 325 1.45 16.75 3.13
CA PHE A 325 1.95 15.52 3.72
C PHE A 325 2.82 15.76 4.97
N HIS A 326 3.44 16.94 5.05
CA HIS A 326 4.27 17.35 6.16
C HIS A 326 3.45 17.77 7.40
N LEU A 327 2.93 16.78 8.13
CA LEU A 327 2.71 16.93 9.56
C LEU A 327 3.95 16.33 10.25
N PRO A 328 4.93 17.17 10.65
CA PRO A 328 6.20 16.66 11.16
C PRO A 328 5.96 15.68 12.32
N ASN A 329 6.72 14.60 12.30
CA ASN A 329 6.64 13.50 13.26
C ASN A 329 5.32 12.71 13.22
N GLN A 330 4.63 12.67 12.07
CA GLN A 330 3.52 11.73 11.91
C GLN A 330 4.03 10.35 11.52
N PRO A 331 3.54 9.31 12.20
CA PRO A 331 3.75 7.95 11.74
C PRO A 331 2.87 7.61 10.54
N MET A 332 3.16 6.48 9.88
CA MET A 332 2.28 5.91 8.86
C MET A 332 0.82 5.77 9.32
N GLY A 333 -0.10 5.99 8.38
CA GLY A 333 -1.55 5.79 8.48
C GLY A 333 -2.05 4.89 7.34
N GLY A 334 -3.37 4.84 7.09
CA GLY A 334 -3.90 4.18 5.90
C GLY A 334 -3.77 2.65 5.91
N MET A 335 -3.18 2.07 4.85
CA MET A 335 -3.06 0.62 4.66
C MET A 335 -1.95 -0.01 5.48
N VAL A 336 -2.19 -0.18 6.78
CA VAL A 336 -1.25 -0.81 7.71
C VAL A 336 -1.99 -1.81 8.62
N ILE A 337 -1.46 -3.02 8.75
CA ILE A 337 -1.83 -4.00 9.77
C ILE A 337 -0.69 -4.12 10.79
N ALA A 338 -1.03 -3.94 12.07
CA ALA A 338 -0.11 -4.22 13.16
C ALA A 338 -0.11 -5.70 13.51
N LEU A 339 1.09 -6.27 13.66
CA LEU A 339 1.32 -7.68 13.94
C LEU A 339 2.11 -7.82 15.24
N LYS A 340 1.73 -8.76 16.09
CA LYS A 340 2.54 -9.19 17.23
C LYS A 340 2.86 -10.66 17.13
N VAL A 341 4.13 -11.00 17.11
CA VAL A 341 4.56 -12.38 17.32
C VAL A 341 4.93 -12.54 18.78
N VAL A 342 4.11 -13.31 19.50
CA VAL A 342 4.24 -13.48 20.95
C VAL A 342 5.46 -14.34 21.28
N PRO A 343 6.37 -13.88 22.15
CA PRO A 343 7.53 -14.66 22.56
C PRO A 343 7.13 -15.91 23.34
N ARG A 344 7.94 -16.97 23.24
CA ARG A 344 7.77 -18.21 24.03
C ARG A 344 8.62 -18.16 25.30
N PRO A 345 8.21 -18.83 26.39
CA PRO A 345 9.05 -18.97 27.58
C PRO A 345 10.42 -19.58 27.23
N GLY A 346 11.50 -18.90 27.61
CA GLY A 346 12.88 -19.32 27.31
C GLY A 346 13.48 -18.70 26.03
N ASP A 347 12.72 -17.87 25.31
CA ASP A 347 13.26 -17.05 24.22
C ASP A 347 14.41 -16.19 24.75
N ARG A 348 15.57 -16.31 24.10
CA ARG A 348 16.77 -15.55 24.47
C ARG A 348 16.59 -14.09 24.10
N ALA A 349 17.04 -13.20 24.99
CA ALA A 349 17.24 -11.81 24.64
C ALA A 349 18.15 -11.69 23.40
N PRO A 350 17.98 -10.63 22.59
CA PRO A 350 18.84 -10.34 21.44
C PRO A 350 20.32 -10.42 21.83
N ILE A 351 21.14 -10.97 20.94
CA ILE A 351 22.58 -11.14 21.20
C ILE A 351 23.21 -9.76 21.41
N ALA A 352 23.77 -9.51 22.59
CA ALA A 352 24.65 -8.37 22.80
C ALA A 352 25.89 -8.56 21.92
N VAL A 353 25.96 -7.79 20.84
CA VAL A 353 26.99 -7.98 19.83
C VAL A 353 28.28 -7.26 20.25
N ALA A 354 29.07 -7.88 21.13
CA ALA A 354 30.34 -7.31 21.59
C ALA A 354 31.38 -7.13 20.46
N SER A 355 31.30 -7.90 19.37
CA SER A 355 32.23 -7.90 18.23
C SER A 355 31.63 -7.31 16.93
N ALA A 356 30.65 -6.42 17.03
CA ALA A 356 29.99 -5.84 15.86
C ALA A 356 30.95 -4.97 15.04
N ARG A 357 30.90 -5.05 13.70
CA ARG A 357 31.43 -3.98 12.85
C ARG A 357 30.61 -2.72 13.11
N ARG A 358 31.28 -1.60 13.38
CA ARG A 358 30.63 -0.33 13.70
C ARG A 358 30.60 0.56 12.47
N LEU A 359 29.42 1.03 12.12
CA LEU A 359 29.19 2.01 11.07
C LEU A 359 28.51 3.23 11.70
N ALA A 360 28.74 4.42 11.14
CA ALA A 360 27.97 5.61 11.44
C ALA A 360 27.24 6.07 10.18
N LEU A 361 25.96 6.39 10.33
CA LEU A 361 25.10 6.89 9.25
C LEU A 361 24.53 8.23 9.71
N ASP A 362 25.14 9.32 9.27
CA ASP A 362 24.69 10.68 9.60
C ASP A 362 23.63 11.13 8.60
N ILE A 363 22.52 11.65 9.12
CA ILE A 363 21.42 12.23 8.34
C ILE A 363 21.53 13.74 8.45
N THR A 364 21.63 14.44 7.32
CA THR A 364 21.73 15.90 7.28
C THR A 364 20.76 16.48 6.27
N SER A 365 20.25 17.67 6.55
CA SER A 365 19.56 18.51 5.56
C SER A 365 20.56 19.52 4.98
N ARG A 366 20.66 19.64 3.66
CA ARG A 366 21.66 20.47 2.96
C ARG A 366 21.17 21.88 2.57
N ASP A 367 20.36 22.53 3.40
CA ASP A 367 19.69 23.85 3.20
C ASP A 367 18.40 23.86 2.33
N VAL A 368 17.62 24.94 2.55
CA VAL A 368 16.16 25.17 2.40
C VAL A 368 15.47 24.62 1.13
N PRO A 369 14.21 24.13 1.24
CA PRO A 369 13.25 23.89 0.17
C PRO A 369 13.60 24.47 -1.21
N SER A 370 14.03 23.63 -2.15
CA SER A 370 14.27 24.07 -3.53
C SER A 370 13.17 23.55 -4.47
N GLY A 371 12.85 24.35 -5.50
CA GLY A 371 11.83 24.02 -6.50
C GLY A 371 10.38 24.36 -6.09
N ARG A 372 9.44 24.18 -7.02
CA ARG A 372 8.01 24.53 -6.86
C ARG A 372 7.32 23.76 -5.72
N PHE A 373 7.88 22.62 -5.32
CA PHE A 373 7.35 21.76 -4.27
C PHE A 373 7.97 22.09 -2.91
N GLY A 374 9.24 22.50 -2.87
CA GLY A 374 9.90 22.92 -1.63
C GLY A 374 10.34 21.75 -0.74
N LEU A 375 10.64 20.58 -1.33
CA LEU A 375 11.15 19.40 -0.61
C LEU A 375 12.47 19.72 0.12
N SER A 376 12.68 19.13 1.30
CA SER A 376 13.98 19.17 1.99
C SER A 376 15.00 18.32 1.23
N HIS A 377 16.23 18.83 1.10
CA HIS A 377 17.35 18.04 0.60
C HIS A 377 18.00 17.28 1.75
N ASN A 378 17.47 16.11 2.03
CA ASN A 378 18.00 15.23 3.05
C ASN A 378 19.05 14.30 2.44
N SER A 379 20.06 13.92 3.22
CA SER A 379 21.11 13.04 2.71
C SER A 379 21.68 12.17 3.81
N PHE A 380 22.01 10.93 3.44
CA PHE A 380 22.80 10.03 4.24
C PHE A 380 24.30 10.21 3.95
N THR A 381 25.11 10.13 5.00
CA THR A 381 26.57 10.00 4.90
C THR A 381 27.02 8.81 5.74
N LEU A 382 27.71 7.86 5.11
CA LEU A 382 28.19 6.64 5.74
C LEU A 382 29.66 6.80 6.14
N THR A 383 30.00 6.48 7.38
CA THR A 383 31.38 6.37 7.85
C THR A 383 31.66 4.94 8.33
N ASP A 384 32.76 4.37 7.85
CA ASP A 384 33.22 3.00 8.08
C ASP A 384 34.74 3.01 8.29
N GLY A 385 35.17 2.97 9.54
CA GLY A 385 36.56 3.24 9.91
C GLY A 385 36.97 4.66 9.52
N ASP A 386 38.06 4.80 8.77
CA ASP A 386 38.57 6.08 8.28
C ASP A 386 37.93 6.53 6.95
N ARG A 387 37.03 5.72 6.39
CA ARG A 387 36.36 6.01 5.11
C ARG A 387 35.00 6.65 5.34
N THR A 388 34.81 7.83 4.78
CA THR A 388 33.50 8.50 4.68
C THR A 388 33.02 8.46 3.23
N VAL A 389 31.79 7.99 3.03
CA VAL A 389 31.13 7.87 1.73
C VAL A 389 29.89 8.76 1.75
N PRO A 390 29.86 9.86 0.97
CA PRO A 390 28.69 10.73 0.88
C PRO A 390 27.60 10.08 0.00
N ALA A 391 26.38 10.63 0.09
CA ALA A 391 25.32 10.40 -0.90
C ALA A 391 25.76 10.77 -2.34
N THR A 392 25.19 10.07 -3.32
CA THR A 392 25.30 10.37 -4.76
C THR A 392 24.00 11.03 -5.20
N GLY A 393 24.02 12.34 -5.51
CA GLY A 393 22.78 13.08 -5.77
C GLY A 393 21.85 13.05 -4.55
N SER A 394 20.60 12.64 -4.73
CA SER A 394 19.63 12.40 -3.64
C SER A 394 19.75 11.01 -2.99
N LEU A 395 20.59 10.11 -3.50
CA LEU A 395 20.64 8.73 -3.05
C LEU A 395 21.70 8.49 -1.96
N GLY A 396 21.29 7.84 -0.87
CA GLY A 396 22.18 7.42 0.20
C GLY A 396 23.29 6.45 -0.26
N PRO A 397 24.46 6.44 0.40
CA PRO A 397 25.59 5.61 0.01
C PRO A 397 25.29 4.11 0.17
N PRO A 398 25.85 3.23 -0.68
CA PRO A 398 25.70 1.79 -0.49
C PRO A 398 26.29 1.31 0.84
N ILE A 399 25.46 0.64 1.64
CA ILE A 399 25.93 -0.08 2.83
C ILE A 399 26.25 -1.51 2.40
N VAL A 400 27.51 -1.93 2.51
CA VAL A 400 27.95 -3.29 2.17
C VAL A 400 28.29 -4.06 3.43
N LEU A 401 27.50 -5.08 3.72
CA LEU A 401 27.63 -5.98 4.87
C LEU A 401 28.04 -7.39 4.44
N THR A 402 28.30 -8.24 5.43
CA THR A 402 28.59 -9.65 5.22
C THR A 402 27.59 -10.50 5.99
N GLN A 403 27.01 -11.48 5.33
CA GLN A 403 26.06 -12.43 5.92
C GLN A 403 26.66 -13.09 7.17
N GLY A 404 25.85 -13.20 8.23
CA GLY A 404 26.26 -13.82 9.49
C GLY A 404 27.28 -13.01 10.30
N ARG A 405 27.74 -11.86 9.80
CA ARG A 405 28.67 -10.97 10.52
C ARG A 405 27.88 -9.87 11.21
N PRO A 406 27.96 -9.76 12.55
CA PRO A 406 27.17 -8.76 13.24
C PRO A 406 27.58 -7.31 12.95
N VAL A 407 26.59 -6.43 12.89
CA VAL A 407 26.77 -4.99 12.63
C VAL A 407 26.09 -4.14 13.71
N ALA A 408 26.67 -2.98 13.99
CA ALA A 408 26.05 -1.91 14.76
C ALA A 408 26.13 -0.60 13.95
N ILE A 409 24.99 -0.08 13.54
CA ILE A 409 24.89 1.13 12.71
C ILE A 409 24.35 2.26 13.59
N ALA A 410 25.20 3.24 13.90
CA ALA A 410 24.83 4.44 14.63
C ALA A 410 24.22 5.45 13.67
N VAL A 411 22.89 5.52 13.65
CA VAL A 411 22.13 6.48 12.85
C VAL A 411 21.98 7.76 13.65
N THR A 412 22.56 8.86 13.18
CA THR A 412 22.52 10.16 13.86
C THR A 412 21.68 11.12 13.06
N ASN A 413 20.57 11.58 13.65
CA ASN A 413 19.71 12.57 13.01
C ASN A 413 20.25 13.97 13.28
N ARG A 414 20.66 14.69 12.23
CA ARG A 414 21.09 16.09 12.30
C ARG A 414 20.14 17.02 11.54
N MET A 415 18.97 16.52 11.15
CA MET A 415 17.85 17.33 10.64
C MET A 415 17.14 18.03 11.82
N ASP A 416 16.19 18.90 11.52
CA ASP A 416 15.36 19.61 12.49
C ASP A 416 14.00 18.90 12.78
N GLU A 417 13.74 17.78 12.12
CA GLU A 417 12.56 16.91 12.30
C GLU A 417 12.95 15.51 12.76
N ALA A 418 12.04 14.78 13.41
CA ALA A 418 12.29 13.41 13.83
C ALA A 418 12.24 12.44 12.64
N THR A 419 12.95 11.32 12.73
CA THR A 419 13.00 10.31 11.68
C THR A 419 13.13 8.91 12.26
N SER A 420 13.16 7.91 11.40
CA SER A 420 13.44 6.51 11.69
C SER A 420 14.23 5.93 10.53
N VAL A 421 14.74 4.69 10.64
CA VAL A 421 15.34 3.99 9.51
C VAL A 421 14.83 2.55 9.51
N HIS A 422 14.20 2.16 8.39
CA HIS A 422 13.79 0.79 8.10
C HIS A 422 14.84 0.09 7.23
N TRP A 423 15.02 -1.22 7.45
CA TRP A 423 15.99 -2.08 6.74
C TRP A 423 15.24 -3.04 5.82
N HIS A 424 14.69 -2.49 4.75
CA HIS A 424 13.73 -3.17 3.89
C HIS A 424 14.24 -4.53 3.38
N GLY A 425 13.44 -5.57 3.65
CA GLY A 425 13.68 -6.95 3.25
C GLY A 425 14.68 -7.74 4.10
N ILE A 426 15.35 -7.11 5.07
CA ILE A 426 16.17 -7.86 6.02
C ILE A 426 15.28 -8.59 7.02
N ALA A 427 15.47 -9.90 7.17
CA ALA A 427 14.85 -10.70 8.22
C ALA A 427 15.48 -10.41 9.60
N LEU A 428 15.25 -9.19 10.10
CA LEU A 428 15.78 -8.69 11.36
C LEU A 428 15.43 -9.63 12.52
N GLN A 429 16.36 -9.89 13.42
CA GLN A 429 16.12 -10.78 14.57
C GLN A 429 15.19 -10.18 15.61
N ASP A 430 15.12 -8.86 15.67
CA ASP A 430 14.45 -8.09 16.70
C ASP A 430 13.76 -6.89 16.05
N SER A 431 12.44 -6.80 16.24
CA SER A 431 11.63 -5.72 15.72
C SER A 431 11.98 -4.36 16.33
N TYR A 432 12.70 -4.33 17.45
CA TYR A 432 13.19 -3.08 18.02
C TYR A 432 14.08 -2.29 17.04
N TYR A 433 14.72 -2.94 16.06
CA TYR A 433 15.57 -2.28 15.06
C TYR A 433 14.90 -2.08 13.70
N ASP A 434 13.61 -2.41 13.59
CA ASP A 434 12.87 -2.44 12.34
C ASP A 434 12.44 -1.06 11.83
N GLY A 435 12.63 -0.01 12.62
CA GLY A 435 12.34 1.36 12.16
C GLY A 435 10.90 1.80 12.33
N GLY A 436 10.04 0.97 12.93
CA GLY A 436 8.62 1.29 13.09
C GLY A 436 8.24 2.35 14.14
N ALA A 437 9.13 3.31 14.37
CA ALA A 437 9.10 4.24 15.48
C ALA A 437 7.86 5.17 15.47
N GLY A 438 7.32 5.48 16.66
CA GLY A 438 6.23 6.48 16.80
C GLY A 438 4.86 6.04 16.28
N MET A 439 4.73 4.85 15.68
CA MET A 439 3.52 4.44 14.98
C MET A 439 2.37 3.92 15.86
N GLY A 440 2.55 3.80 17.17
CA GLY A 440 1.53 3.18 18.04
C GLY A 440 1.19 1.73 17.62
N MET A 441 2.08 1.09 16.85
CA MET A 441 2.00 -0.31 16.42
C MET A 441 2.26 -1.25 17.58
N SER A 442 3.07 -0.81 18.55
CA SER A 442 3.42 -1.64 19.69
C SER A 442 2.18 -2.04 20.48
N MET A 443 2.09 -3.34 20.74
CA MET A 443 1.01 -3.90 21.56
C MET A 443 1.40 -4.03 23.04
N ASP A 444 2.67 -3.83 23.39
CA ASP A 444 3.21 -3.90 24.77
C ASP A 444 4.14 -2.73 25.15
N GLY A 445 4.33 -1.75 24.27
CA GLY A 445 5.20 -0.60 24.47
C GLY A 445 6.67 -0.83 24.09
N HIS A 446 7.02 -1.98 23.48
CA HIS A 446 8.38 -2.34 23.12
C HIS A 446 8.72 -2.06 21.63
N MET A 447 8.65 -0.79 21.22
CA MET A 447 9.08 -0.32 19.89
C MET A 447 10.22 0.71 19.99
N PRO A 448 11.05 0.86 18.96
CA PRO A 448 12.07 1.91 18.97
C PRO A 448 11.42 3.28 19.06
N PRO A 449 12.01 4.22 19.82
CA PRO A 449 11.61 5.61 19.75
C PRO A 449 12.00 6.21 18.39
N ALA A 450 11.34 7.30 18.02
CA ALA A 450 11.80 8.11 16.91
C ALA A 450 13.22 8.64 17.18
N ILE A 451 14.01 8.82 16.13
CA ILE A 451 15.33 9.44 16.20
C ILE A 451 15.11 10.95 16.16
N GLU A 452 14.96 11.56 17.33
CA GLU A 452 14.78 13.01 17.46
C GLU A 452 15.98 13.81 16.92
N PRO A 453 15.79 15.10 16.55
CA PRO A 453 16.88 16.00 16.17
C PRO A 453 18.04 15.97 17.17
N GLY A 454 19.25 15.75 16.65
CA GLY A 454 20.49 15.68 17.44
C GLY A 454 20.70 14.36 18.19
N HIS A 455 19.77 13.40 18.11
CA HIS A 455 19.91 12.10 18.76
C HIS A 455 20.50 11.04 17.82
N THR A 456 21.05 9.99 18.44
CA THR A 456 21.60 8.82 17.75
C THR A 456 20.85 7.57 18.19
N PHE A 457 20.37 6.79 17.22
CA PHE A 457 19.88 5.43 17.44
C PHE A 457 20.89 4.41 16.91
N VAL A 458 21.17 3.37 17.67
CA VAL A 458 22.15 2.34 17.26
C VAL A 458 21.42 1.04 16.93
N ALA A 459 21.18 0.81 15.65
CA ALA A 459 20.62 -0.43 15.14
C ALA A 459 21.65 -1.57 15.23
N ARG A 460 21.26 -2.71 15.79
CA ARG A 460 22.15 -3.87 15.95
C ARG A 460 21.49 -5.12 15.42
N PHE A 461 22.09 -5.75 14.43
CA PHE A 461 21.57 -6.99 13.87
C PHE A 461 22.67 -7.82 13.23
N VAL A 462 22.32 -9.05 12.86
CA VAL A 462 23.18 -9.94 12.08
C VAL A 462 22.46 -10.18 10.76
N PRO A 463 22.94 -9.72 9.59
CA PRO A 463 22.27 -10.01 8.34
C PRO A 463 22.18 -11.53 8.11
N PRO A 464 20.99 -12.15 8.12
CA PRO A 464 20.89 -13.60 8.05
C PRO A 464 21.10 -14.12 6.63
N ASP A 465 20.78 -13.30 5.64
CA ASP A 465 20.75 -13.65 4.22
C ASP A 465 21.64 -12.71 3.42
N ALA A 466 22.31 -13.26 2.40
CA ALA A 466 23.05 -12.49 1.42
C ALA A 466 22.14 -12.10 0.25
N GLY A 467 22.22 -10.86 -0.23
CA GLY A 467 21.27 -10.36 -1.22
C GLY A 467 21.34 -8.85 -1.45
N THR A 468 20.41 -8.37 -2.27
CA THR A 468 20.11 -6.95 -2.51
C THR A 468 18.94 -6.56 -1.64
N PHE A 469 19.11 -5.49 -0.86
CA PHE A 469 18.14 -4.91 0.07
C PHE A 469 18.23 -3.39 -0.03
N THR A 470 17.40 -2.67 0.71
CA THR A 470 17.47 -1.21 0.83
C THR A 470 17.35 -0.77 2.27
N TYR A 471 17.60 0.51 2.51
CA TYR A 471 17.28 1.20 3.76
C TYR A 471 16.66 2.55 3.43
N HIS A 472 15.68 2.98 4.22
CA HIS A 472 14.99 4.26 4.02
C HIS A 472 14.38 4.79 5.31
N SER A 473 13.99 6.06 5.34
CA SER A 473 13.18 6.58 6.45
C SER A 473 11.81 5.90 6.50
N HIS A 474 11.19 5.81 7.67
CA HIS A 474 9.89 5.17 7.86
C HIS A 474 9.02 5.98 8.84
N MET A 475 8.74 7.22 8.45
CA MET A 475 8.11 8.25 9.29
C MET A 475 7.25 9.18 8.43
N ASP A 476 7.87 10.18 7.81
CA ASP A 476 7.24 11.09 6.83
C ASP A 476 7.79 10.74 5.46
N ASP A 477 7.47 9.54 4.96
CA ASP A 477 8.06 8.97 3.74
C ASP A 477 7.91 9.93 2.55
N GLY A 478 6.74 10.56 2.36
CA GLY A 478 6.50 11.54 1.30
C GLY A 478 7.39 12.77 1.34
N TRP A 479 7.97 13.11 2.49
CA TRP A 479 8.93 14.21 2.62
C TRP A 479 10.37 13.75 2.71
N GLN A 480 10.62 12.74 3.55
CA GLN A 480 11.94 12.27 3.91
C GLN A 480 12.51 11.34 2.84
N LEU A 481 11.71 10.41 2.33
CA LEU A 481 12.11 9.50 1.24
C LEU A 481 12.25 10.30 -0.06
N ALA A 482 11.27 11.14 -0.39
CA ALA A 482 11.33 12.09 -1.52
C ALA A 482 12.53 13.04 -1.44
N GLY A 483 12.91 13.42 -0.21
CA GLY A 483 14.02 14.29 0.10
C GLY A 483 15.40 13.63 -0.01
N GLY A 484 15.47 12.30 -0.20
CA GLY A 484 16.72 11.56 -0.36
C GLY A 484 17.09 10.62 0.79
N LEU A 485 16.18 10.35 1.73
CA LEU A 485 16.40 9.36 2.79
C LEU A 485 16.08 7.94 2.34
N VAL A 486 16.81 7.50 1.31
CA VAL A 486 16.75 6.15 0.76
C VAL A 486 18.13 5.73 0.28
N GLY A 487 18.48 4.44 0.36
CA GLY A 487 19.76 3.95 -0.13
C GLY A 487 19.84 2.42 -0.25
N PRO A 488 20.85 1.90 -0.99
CA PRO A 488 20.99 0.48 -1.21
C PRO A 488 21.76 -0.22 -0.07
N LEU A 489 21.30 -1.40 0.32
CA LEU A 489 21.93 -2.27 1.30
C LEU A 489 22.30 -3.61 0.64
N ILE A 490 23.59 -3.87 0.49
CA ILE A 490 24.08 -5.12 -0.11
C ILE A 490 24.67 -6.01 0.98
N VAL A 491 24.18 -7.24 1.08
CA VAL A 491 24.76 -8.24 1.98
C VAL A 491 25.48 -9.29 1.15
N LEU A 492 26.79 -9.40 1.33
CA LEU A 492 27.62 -10.36 0.61
C LEU A 492 27.73 -11.69 1.36
N PRO A 493 27.86 -12.82 0.66
CA PRO A 493 28.26 -14.09 1.27
C PRO A 493 29.64 -13.97 1.96
N PRO A 494 29.91 -14.81 2.98
CA PRO A 494 31.22 -14.80 3.66
C PRO A 494 32.38 -15.00 2.68
N GLY A 495 33.42 -14.16 2.80
CA GLY A 495 34.63 -14.22 1.97
C GLY A 495 34.49 -13.56 0.58
N GLN A 496 33.33 -13.02 0.23
CA GLN A 496 33.17 -12.23 -0.99
C GLN A 496 33.41 -10.74 -0.74
N HIS A 497 33.81 -10.04 -1.80
CA HIS A 497 34.00 -8.59 -1.82
C HIS A 497 33.09 -7.99 -2.89
N PHE A 498 32.57 -6.79 -2.63
CA PHE A 498 31.77 -6.07 -3.62
C PHE A 498 32.68 -5.60 -4.75
N ASP A 499 32.39 -6.07 -5.98
CA ASP A 499 33.12 -5.70 -7.18
C ASP A 499 32.26 -4.76 -8.03
N ALA A 500 32.49 -3.46 -7.89
CA ALA A 500 31.73 -2.44 -8.62
C ALA A 500 31.95 -2.47 -10.15
N GLN A 501 32.88 -3.29 -10.66
CA GLN A 501 33.06 -3.49 -12.10
C GLN A 501 32.20 -4.63 -12.65
N ARG A 502 31.56 -5.43 -11.78
CA ARG A 502 30.77 -6.61 -12.15
C ARG A 502 29.39 -6.62 -11.52
N ASP A 503 29.23 -6.03 -10.34
CA ASP A 503 27.99 -5.90 -9.59
C ASP A 503 27.54 -4.44 -9.60
N HIS A 504 26.64 -4.11 -10.54
CA HIS A 504 26.09 -2.76 -10.68
C HIS A 504 24.81 -2.64 -9.85
N ILE A 505 24.77 -1.67 -8.96
CA ILE A 505 23.54 -1.27 -8.29
C ILE A 505 22.80 -0.35 -9.25
N VAL A 506 21.49 -0.54 -9.38
CA VAL A 506 20.59 0.33 -10.15
C VAL A 506 19.41 0.65 -9.26
N MET A 507 19.47 1.78 -8.57
CA MET A 507 18.39 2.20 -7.69
C MET A 507 17.54 3.27 -8.36
N ILE A 508 16.23 3.03 -8.42
CA ILE A 508 15.24 3.95 -8.97
C ILE A 508 14.53 4.62 -7.79
N SER A 509 14.54 5.95 -7.78
CA SER A 509 13.89 6.77 -6.77
C SER A 509 13.62 8.17 -7.29
N GLU A 510 12.86 8.95 -6.54
CA GLU A 510 12.67 10.37 -6.78
C GLU A 510 13.98 11.15 -6.69
N SER A 511 14.06 12.17 -7.54
CA SER A 511 15.10 13.19 -7.48
C SER A 511 14.48 14.56 -7.24
N SER A 512 15.10 15.31 -6.33
CA SER A 512 14.73 16.70 -6.04
C SER A 512 15.21 17.70 -7.10
N GLU A 513 15.83 17.24 -8.21
CA GLU A 513 16.55 18.10 -9.17
C GLU A 513 15.66 18.90 -10.17
N LYS A 514 14.31 18.71 -10.25
CA LYS A 514 13.46 19.45 -11.21
C LYS A 514 12.18 20.14 -10.66
N PRO A 515 11.61 21.13 -11.38
CA PRO A 515 10.53 21.99 -10.89
C PRO A 515 9.07 21.51 -11.13
N ALA A 516 8.83 20.42 -11.88
CA ALA A 516 7.49 19.99 -12.34
C ALA A 516 6.93 18.73 -11.64
N GLY A 517 7.63 18.26 -10.62
CA GLY A 517 7.44 17.03 -9.84
C GLY A 517 8.85 16.46 -9.61
N PRO A 518 9.10 15.61 -8.60
CA PRO A 518 10.39 14.94 -8.54
C PRO A 518 10.48 13.96 -9.73
N PRO A 519 11.38 14.18 -10.70
CA PRO A 519 11.62 13.21 -11.74
C PRO A 519 12.24 11.94 -11.16
N LEU A 520 11.96 10.80 -11.77
CA LEU A 520 12.65 9.56 -11.44
C LEU A 520 14.11 9.63 -11.88
N ALA A 521 14.99 9.24 -10.98
CA ALA A 521 16.42 9.16 -11.20
C ALA A 521 16.89 7.72 -11.08
N ILE A 522 18.03 7.43 -11.72
CA ILE A 522 18.77 6.20 -11.50
C ILE A 522 20.03 6.58 -10.72
N ASP A 523 20.28 5.86 -9.63
CA ASP A 523 21.41 6.06 -8.73
C ASP A 523 21.54 7.51 -8.22
N GLY A 524 20.39 8.15 -7.99
CA GLY A 524 20.28 9.52 -7.47
C GLY A 524 20.53 10.63 -8.49
N ALA A 525 20.73 10.31 -9.77
CA ALA A 525 20.96 11.30 -10.83
C ALA A 525 19.96 11.18 -11.99
N LEU A 526 19.55 12.32 -12.56
CA LEU A 526 18.70 12.36 -13.75
C LEU A 526 19.43 12.04 -15.05
N SER A 527 20.75 12.14 -15.02
CA SER A 527 21.63 11.78 -16.13
C SER A 527 22.82 11.07 -15.51
N PRO A 528 22.63 9.83 -15.04
CA PRO A 528 23.66 9.10 -14.33
C PRO A 528 24.86 8.85 -15.26
N PRO A 529 26.10 8.82 -14.71
CA PRO A 529 27.26 8.45 -15.50
C PRO A 529 27.11 7.03 -16.05
N PRO A 530 27.73 6.71 -17.20
CA PRO A 530 27.66 5.37 -17.74
C PRO A 530 28.30 4.33 -16.81
N LEU A 531 27.66 3.17 -16.69
CA LEU A 531 28.25 2.00 -16.05
C LEU A 531 29.35 1.42 -16.94
N ALA A 532 30.39 0.84 -16.35
CA ALA A 532 31.45 0.17 -17.09
C ALA A 532 31.23 -1.33 -17.13
N ALA A 533 31.41 -1.96 -18.28
CA ALA A 533 31.37 -3.41 -18.45
C ALA A 533 32.45 -3.88 -19.44
N THR A 534 32.72 -5.18 -19.49
CA THR A 534 33.69 -5.76 -20.42
C THR A 534 33.05 -6.88 -21.22
N ALA A 535 33.27 -6.88 -22.54
CA ALA A 535 32.74 -7.91 -23.43
C ALA A 535 33.19 -9.32 -23.00
N GLY A 536 32.27 -10.27 -22.99
CA GLY A 536 32.50 -11.65 -22.56
C GLY A 536 32.59 -11.85 -21.04
N VAL A 537 32.54 -10.79 -20.23
CA VAL A 537 32.56 -10.87 -18.76
C VAL A 537 31.13 -10.76 -18.22
N PRO A 538 30.63 -11.76 -17.46
CA PRO A 538 29.32 -11.69 -16.84
C PRO A 538 29.17 -10.48 -15.92
N GLN A 539 28.04 -9.80 -16.03
CA GLN A 539 27.63 -8.63 -15.26
C GLN A 539 26.38 -8.98 -14.45
N ARG A 540 26.28 -8.46 -13.23
CA ARG A 540 25.08 -8.47 -12.39
C ARG A 540 24.51 -7.06 -12.30
N LEU A 541 23.21 -6.92 -12.57
CA LEU A 541 22.44 -5.71 -12.30
C LEU A 541 21.57 -5.98 -11.07
N ARG A 542 21.67 -5.14 -10.05
CA ARG A 542 20.92 -5.21 -8.79
C ARG A 542 19.93 -4.05 -8.76
N PHE A 543 18.70 -4.31 -9.18
CA PHE A 543 17.64 -3.31 -9.17
C PHE A 543 17.03 -3.18 -7.78
N ALA A 544 16.74 -1.95 -7.40
CA ALA A 544 15.88 -1.61 -6.29
C ALA A 544 14.98 -0.45 -6.70
N ASP A 545 13.68 -0.60 -6.49
CA ASP A 545 12.71 0.45 -6.77
C ASP A 545 12.06 0.92 -5.48
N LEU A 546 12.37 2.16 -5.09
CA LEU A 546 11.81 2.85 -3.94
C LEU A 546 11.29 4.22 -4.42
N THR A 547 10.48 4.23 -5.49
CA THR A 547 9.69 5.43 -5.83
C THR A 547 8.64 5.74 -4.75
N LEU A 548 7.74 6.70 -4.98
CA LEU A 548 6.65 7.09 -4.09
C LEU A 548 5.27 6.85 -4.68
N GLY A 549 5.11 7.03 -6.01
CA GLY A 549 3.83 7.24 -6.68
C GLY A 549 3.09 5.97 -7.11
N GLY A 550 3.61 4.79 -6.80
CA GLY A 550 3.02 3.51 -7.21
C GLY A 550 3.12 3.26 -8.72
N GLU A 551 4.12 3.85 -9.37
CA GLU A 551 4.36 3.70 -10.80
C GLU A 551 4.62 2.24 -11.17
N ASN A 552 3.94 1.75 -12.21
CA ASN A 552 4.28 0.47 -12.83
C ASN A 552 5.50 0.64 -13.75
N LEU A 553 6.69 0.46 -13.19
CA LEU A 553 7.93 0.59 -13.94
C LEU A 553 8.22 -0.67 -14.75
N VAL A 554 8.79 -0.46 -15.93
CA VAL A 554 9.39 -1.53 -16.74
C VAL A 554 10.83 -1.19 -17.05
N VAL A 555 11.73 -2.07 -16.62
CA VAL A 555 13.16 -1.98 -16.92
C VAL A 555 13.49 -2.79 -18.18
N SER A 556 14.33 -2.22 -19.04
CA SER A 556 14.75 -2.87 -20.28
C SER A 556 16.22 -2.63 -20.62
N LEU A 557 16.91 -3.64 -21.16
CA LEU A 557 18.31 -3.53 -21.61
C LEU A 557 18.40 -3.76 -23.11
N SER A 558 18.98 -2.81 -23.85
CA SER A 558 19.12 -2.88 -25.32
C SER A 558 20.49 -2.45 -25.81
N ASP A 559 20.86 -2.86 -27.02
CA ASP A 559 22.07 -2.41 -27.74
C ASP A 559 21.78 -1.30 -28.78
N GLY A 560 20.57 -0.72 -28.73
CA GLY A 560 20.07 0.23 -29.72
C GLY A 560 19.48 -0.39 -30.99
N SER A 561 19.78 -1.65 -31.28
CA SER A 561 19.19 -2.39 -32.41
C SER A 561 18.11 -3.38 -31.98
N ARG A 562 18.27 -3.98 -30.79
CA ARG A 562 17.33 -4.93 -30.19
C ARG A 562 17.41 -4.90 -28.67
N VAL A 563 16.37 -5.43 -28.03
CA VAL A 563 16.42 -5.78 -26.61
C VAL A 563 17.28 -7.02 -26.44
N LEU A 564 18.15 -7.03 -25.43
CA LEU A 564 19.04 -8.12 -25.10
C LEU A 564 18.32 -9.17 -24.24
N ASP A 565 19.03 -10.26 -23.93
CA ASP A 565 18.57 -11.24 -22.95
C ASP A 565 19.32 -11.06 -21.63
N TRP A 566 18.64 -11.33 -20.53
CA TRP A 566 19.23 -11.48 -19.20
C TRP A 566 18.66 -12.71 -18.50
N THR A 567 19.28 -13.12 -17.40
CA THR A 567 18.77 -14.20 -16.55
C THR A 567 18.39 -13.61 -15.19
N PRO A 568 17.13 -13.73 -14.73
CA PRO A 568 16.77 -13.33 -13.37
C PRO A 568 17.46 -14.27 -12.37
N ILE A 569 17.98 -13.69 -11.29
CA ILE A 569 18.82 -14.39 -10.30
C ILE A 569 18.16 -14.37 -8.93
N ALA A 570 17.68 -13.22 -8.48
CA ALA A 570 17.14 -13.05 -7.14
C ALA A 570 15.98 -12.04 -7.10
N LYS A 571 15.13 -12.16 -6.08
CA LYS A 571 14.16 -11.15 -5.65
C LYS A 571 14.26 -10.99 -4.13
N ASP A 572 14.22 -9.75 -3.63
CA ASP A 572 14.15 -9.46 -2.19
C ASP A 572 15.27 -10.14 -1.38
N GLY A 573 16.46 -10.13 -1.96
CA GLY A 573 17.64 -10.76 -1.39
C GLY A 573 17.63 -12.30 -1.35
N ARG A 574 16.68 -12.97 -2.02
CA ARG A 574 16.63 -14.43 -2.17
C ARG A 574 16.87 -14.87 -3.59
N ASP A 575 17.73 -15.86 -3.78
CA ASP A 575 17.90 -16.51 -5.08
C ASP A 575 16.57 -17.13 -5.53
N LEU A 576 16.21 -16.87 -6.78
CA LEU A 576 15.06 -17.50 -7.40
C LEU A 576 15.30 -19.00 -7.58
N PRO A 577 14.25 -19.85 -7.53
CA PRO A 577 14.40 -21.27 -7.85
C PRO A 577 15.04 -21.48 -9.23
N ALA A 578 15.89 -22.51 -9.37
CA ALA A 578 16.63 -22.78 -10.61
C ALA A 578 15.75 -22.86 -11.88
N ARG A 579 14.49 -23.30 -11.74
CA ARG A 579 13.51 -23.34 -12.84
C ARG A 579 13.17 -21.95 -13.42
N LEU A 580 13.33 -20.89 -12.64
CA LEU A 580 13.08 -19.51 -13.04
C LEU A 580 14.36 -18.80 -13.52
N GLN A 581 15.54 -19.36 -13.24
CA GLN A 581 16.83 -18.77 -13.61
C GLN A 581 17.27 -19.17 -15.03
N HIS A 582 16.48 -18.82 -16.04
CA HIS A 582 16.82 -19.04 -17.45
C HIS A 582 16.87 -17.71 -18.23
N PRO A 583 17.67 -17.62 -19.31
CA PRO A 583 17.69 -16.44 -20.16
C PRO A 583 16.30 -16.10 -20.69
N ALA A 584 15.94 -14.83 -20.60
CA ALA A 584 14.71 -14.25 -21.12
C ALA A 584 15.00 -12.85 -21.67
N ILE A 585 14.11 -12.35 -22.51
CA ILE A 585 14.19 -10.98 -23.02
C ILE A 585 14.28 -9.99 -21.85
N ALA A 586 15.17 -9.01 -21.98
CA ALA A 586 15.44 -8.01 -20.96
C ALA A 586 14.34 -6.94 -20.92
N ILE A 587 13.16 -7.37 -20.48
CA ILE A 587 11.98 -6.56 -20.18
C ILE A 587 11.39 -7.14 -18.89
N HIS A 588 11.33 -6.33 -17.83
CA HIS A 588 10.78 -6.78 -16.56
C HIS A 588 10.00 -5.65 -15.90
N ALA A 589 8.79 -5.98 -15.43
CA ALA A 589 8.03 -5.10 -14.56
C ALA A 589 8.69 -5.06 -13.18
N LEU A 590 8.84 -3.87 -12.63
CA LEU A 590 9.41 -3.61 -11.32
C LEU A 590 8.43 -2.68 -10.60
N THR A 591 8.11 -3.01 -9.36
CA THR A 591 7.20 -2.20 -8.55
C THR A 591 7.93 -1.69 -7.31
N ILE A 592 7.44 -0.56 -6.78
CA ILE A 592 7.91 0.05 -5.55
C ILE A 592 7.98 -0.96 -4.39
N GLY A 593 9.09 -0.91 -3.66
CA GLY A 593 9.43 -1.84 -2.58
C GLY A 593 10.02 -3.16 -3.06
N GLU A 594 10.28 -3.35 -4.36
CA GLU A 594 10.93 -4.56 -4.86
C GLU A 594 12.42 -4.40 -5.09
N THR A 595 13.15 -5.50 -4.87
CA THR A 595 14.52 -5.66 -5.39
C THR A 595 14.59 -6.86 -6.32
N ARG A 596 15.34 -6.72 -7.42
CA ARG A 596 15.50 -7.76 -8.45
C ARG A 596 16.93 -7.79 -8.94
N ASP A 597 17.51 -8.98 -8.99
CA ASP A 597 18.85 -9.13 -9.55
C ASP A 597 18.80 -9.89 -10.88
N PHE A 598 19.50 -9.37 -11.88
CA PHE A 598 19.67 -9.99 -13.19
C PHE A 598 21.14 -10.18 -13.51
N ARG A 599 21.42 -11.18 -14.34
CA ARG A 599 22.74 -11.41 -14.91
C ARG A 599 22.66 -11.33 -16.43
N PHE A 600 23.61 -10.64 -17.04
CA PHE A 600 23.80 -10.65 -18.49
C PHE A 600 25.28 -10.75 -18.84
N THR A 601 25.61 -11.02 -20.10
CA THR A 601 27.00 -11.03 -20.57
C THR A 601 27.06 -10.30 -21.90
N PRO A 602 27.65 -9.09 -21.96
CA PRO A 602 27.70 -8.34 -23.20
C PRO A 602 28.62 -9.05 -24.19
N ALA A 603 28.15 -9.30 -25.41
CA ALA A 603 28.88 -10.10 -26.39
C ALA A 603 30.00 -9.31 -27.10
N GLN A 604 29.83 -8.01 -27.27
CA GLN A 604 30.72 -7.14 -28.04
C GLN A 604 30.92 -5.81 -27.32
N ALA A 605 32.04 -5.15 -27.61
CA ALA A 605 32.27 -3.77 -27.17
C ALA A 605 31.27 -2.82 -27.84
N GLY A 606 30.88 -1.76 -27.13
CA GLY A 606 29.86 -0.82 -27.59
C GLY A 606 29.10 -0.17 -26.44
N THR A 607 27.98 0.43 -26.76
CA THR A 607 27.11 1.10 -25.78
C THR A 607 25.81 0.34 -25.67
N LEU A 608 25.42 -0.02 -24.44
CA LEU A 608 24.09 -0.53 -24.14
C LEU A 608 23.28 0.56 -23.44
N THR A 609 21.97 0.54 -23.61
CA THR A 609 21.03 1.41 -22.91
C THR A 609 20.18 0.59 -21.97
N LEU A 610 20.27 0.90 -20.67
CA LEU A 610 19.31 0.53 -19.66
C LEU A 610 18.22 1.61 -19.63
N ALA A 611 16.97 1.24 -19.88
CA ALA A 611 15.83 2.14 -19.95
C ALA A 611 14.79 1.76 -18.89
N VAL A 612 14.14 2.78 -18.32
CA VAL A 612 13.03 2.65 -17.39
C VAL A 612 11.82 3.34 -18.02
N TYR A 613 10.74 2.58 -18.19
CA TYR A 613 9.48 3.05 -18.73
C TYR A 613 8.42 3.05 -17.64
N ASP A 614 7.53 4.03 -17.67
CA ASP A 614 6.34 4.09 -16.82
C ASP A 614 5.12 3.63 -17.65
N LEU A 615 4.56 2.48 -17.30
CA LEU A 615 3.41 1.90 -18.00
C LEU A 615 2.12 2.69 -17.79
N ASP A 616 1.96 3.32 -16.62
CA ASP A 616 0.77 4.09 -16.29
C ASP A 616 0.73 5.41 -17.05
N ASN A 617 1.90 5.92 -17.47
CA ASN A 617 2.06 7.13 -18.25
C ASN A 617 2.33 6.87 -19.74
N ASN A 618 1.48 6.06 -20.39
CA ASN A 618 1.54 5.78 -21.83
C ASN A 618 2.92 5.25 -22.29
N HIS A 619 3.56 4.45 -21.44
CA HIS A 619 4.87 3.84 -21.69
C HIS A 619 5.98 4.87 -21.92
N ALA A 620 5.90 6.03 -21.23
CA ALA A 620 6.89 7.07 -21.33
C ALA A 620 8.25 6.59 -20.80
N LEU A 621 9.32 6.92 -21.51
CA LEU A 621 10.68 6.76 -20.99
C LEU A 621 10.90 7.79 -19.87
N VAL A 622 11.05 7.31 -18.64
CA VAL A 622 11.15 8.16 -17.45
C VAL A 622 12.59 8.29 -16.94
N ALA A 623 13.42 7.27 -17.13
CA ALA A 623 14.85 7.31 -16.83
C ALA A 623 15.65 6.40 -17.75
N SER A 624 16.95 6.67 -17.90
CA SER A 624 17.86 5.79 -18.63
C SER A 624 19.31 5.96 -18.16
N GLN A 625 20.09 4.90 -18.31
CA GLN A 625 21.53 4.89 -18.04
C GLN A 625 22.26 4.11 -19.13
N GLN A 626 23.42 4.62 -19.52
CA GLN A 626 24.26 3.93 -20.51
C GLN A 626 25.18 2.92 -19.81
N ILE A 627 25.48 1.81 -20.49
CA ILE A 627 26.53 0.87 -20.09
C ILE A 627 27.58 0.86 -21.20
N GLN A 628 28.79 1.31 -20.88
CA GLN A 628 29.94 1.31 -21.78
C GLN A 628 30.67 -0.01 -21.68
N VAL A 629 30.62 -0.80 -22.75
CA VAL A 629 31.27 -2.11 -22.84
C VAL A 629 32.62 -1.95 -23.53
N SER A 630 33.70 -2.19 -22.80
CA SER A 630 35.06 -2.24 -23.34
C SER A 630 35.33 -3.59 -24.02
N ALA A 631 36.34 -3.60 -24.90
CA ALA A 631 36.93 -4.86 -25.37
C ALA A 631 37.58 -5.61 -24.19
N PRO A 632 37.77 -6.95 -24.31
CA PRO A 632 38.34 -7.81 -23.27
C PRO A 632 39.74 -7.43 -22.82
#